data_AF-A0A7L2T3V0-F1
#
_entry.id   AF-A0A7L2T3V0-F1
#
_cell.length_a   1.000
_cell.length_b   1.000
_cell.length_c   1.000
_cell.angle_alpha   90.00
_cell.angle_beta   90.00
_cell.angle_gamma   90.00
#
_symmetry.space_group_name_H-M   'P 1'
#
loop_
_entity.id
_entity.type
_entity.pdbx_description
1 polymer ?
#
loop_
_entity_poly.entity_id
_entity_poly.type
_entity_poly.pdbx_seq_one_letter_code
_entity_poly.pdbx_strand_id
1 'polypeptide(L)'
;CSLQAGLAVLLKAERLFHSSYHSQAVHIRPVCRVSAGLWVTPVGILQSWWSSSSILVSCPSKGVIRAASLVLVQDASCLAVSWELRQTLTVVFDFFSTGQGKKDWSLFKMFSRTLTDTCPLASQSKVYVDISPKNKEKELLEVSPPPTSVHEAVVQGDKKTYAVYDLLSPSLFNTSRSLNVQLKWKRPQDSSEMPIPTLHAQRYVAGFGLQTGEICTLIYNTHPYRAFPVILLETVPWYLRLYVHTLTIITKGKENKPS
;
A
#
# COMPACT_ATOMS: atom_id res chain seq x y z
N CYS A 1 5.32 13.09 -16.50
CA CYS A 1 4.32 12.24 -17.18
C CYS A 1 2.97 12.89 -16.92
N SER A 2 2.29 13.42 -17.95
CA SER A 2 0.84 13.61 -17.86
C SER A 2 0.23 12.26 -17.45
N LEU A 3 -0.90 12.23 -16.75
CA LEU A 3 -1.58 10.99 -16.30
C LEU A 3 -2.07 10.08 -17.46
N GLN A 4 -1.54 10.28 -18.67
CA GLN A 4 -1.94 9.66 -19.93
C GLN A 4 -1.02 8.51 -20.35
N ALA A 5 0.09 8.23 -19.64
CA ALA A 5 1.00 7.14 -19.99
C ALA A 5 1.46 6.31 -18.79
N GLY A 6 1.75 5.03 -19.02
CA GLY A 6 2.19 4.07 -18.01
C GLY A 6 1.08 3.66 -17.03
N LEU A 7 1.51 3.14 -15.87
CA LEU A 7 0.59 2.67 -14.81
C LEU A 7 -0.36 3.75 -14.29
N ALA A 8 0.03 5.03 -14.39
CA ALA A 8 -0.79 6.15 -13.97
C ALA A 8 -2.14 6.24 -14.73
N VAL A 9 -2.22 5.66 -15.93
CA VAL A 9 -3.46 5.62 -16.73
C VAL A 9 -4.57 4.87 -16.00
N LEU A 10 -4.25 3.86 -15.19
CA LEU A 10 -5.23 3.10 -14.41
C LEU A 10 -5.87 3.92 -13.27
N LEU A 11 -5.28 5.07 -12.92
CA LEU A 11 -5.74 5.93 -11.83
C LEU A 11 -6.92 6.81 -12.26
N LYS A 12 -8.05 6.19 -12.61
CA LYS A 12 -9.30 6.90 -12.89
C LYS A 12 -10.07 7.15 -11.59
N ALA A 13 -10.13 8.42 -11.17
CA ALA A 13 -10.79 8.84 -9.93
C ALA A 13 -12.17 8.19 -9.71
N GLU A 14 -13.05 8.24 -10.71
CA GLU A 14 -14.40 7.66 -10.67
C GLU A 14 -14.40 6.19 -10.21
N ARG A 15 -13.52 5.35 -10.76
CA ARG A 15 -13.46 3.92 -10.39
C ARG A 15 -12.78 3.69 -9.04
N LEU A 16 -11.80 4.52 -8.69
CA LEU A 16 -11.15 4.45 -7.39
C LEU A 16 -12.13 4.77 -6.25
N PHE A 17 -13.04 5.73 -6.44
CA PHE A 17 -14.07 6.06 -5.43
C PHE A 17 -15.18 5.01 -5.30
N HIS A 18 -15.35 4.14 -6.31
CA HIS A 18 -16.28 3.00 -6.24
C HIS A 18 -15.65 1.72 -5.65
N SER A 19 -14.39 1.76 -5.24
CA SER A 19 -13.76 0.66 -4.51
C SER A 19 -14.32 0.53 -3.10
N SER A 20 -14.28 -0.67 -2.53
CA SER A 20 -14.70 -0.91 -1.14
C SER A 20 -13.79 -0.20 -0.14
N TYR A 21 -12.52 -0.02 -0.50
CA TYR A 21 -11.55 0.74 0.27
C TYR A 21 -10.45 1.27 -0.65
N HIS A 22 -9.98 2.49 -0.42
CA HIS A 22 -8.78 3.01 -1.05
C HIS A 22 -7.95 3.83 -0.06
N SER A 23 -6.64 3.81 -0.22
CA SER A 23 -5.73 4.69 0.51
C SER A 23 -4.60 5.16 -0.40
N GLN A 24 -4.28 6.45 -0.32
CA GLN A 24 -3.19 7.06 -1.08
C GLN A 24 -2.22 7.73 -0.10
N ALA A 25 -0.95 7.42 -0.25
CA ALA A 25 0.12 8.04 0.51
C ALA A 25 1.16 8.63 -0.45
N VAL A 26 1.59 9.85 -0.18
CA VAL A 26 2.70 10.50 -0.87
C VAL A 26 3.77 10.77 0.16
N HIS A 27 4.96 10.21 -0.06
CA HIS A 27 6.09 10.31 0.84
C HIS A 27 7.28 10.88 0.09
N ILE A 28 7.86 11.96 0.60
CA ILE A 28 9.06 12.57 0.06
C ILE A 28 10.19 12.27 1.03
N ARG A 29 11.29 11.70 0.54
CA ARG A 29 12.50 11.49 1.35
C ARG A 29 13.76 11.91 0.61
N PRO A 30 14.77 12.43 1.32
CA PRO A 30 16.08 12.65 0.73
C PRO A 30 16.74 11.29 0.45
N VAL A 31 17.43 11.19 -0.68
CA VAL A 31 18.24 10.04 -1.07
C VAL A 31 19.63 10.50 -1.44
N CYS A 32 20.61 9.67 -1.15
CA CYS A 32 22.01 9.94 -1.40
C CYS A 32 22.56 8.99 -2.47
N ARG A 33 23.34 9.53 -3.41
CA ARG A 33 24.08 8.73 -4.39
C ARG A 33 25.43 8.32 -3.81
N VAL A 34 25.68 7.01 -3.73
CA VAL A 34 26.93 6.44 -3.19
C VAL A 34 27.81 5.86 -4.31
N SER A 35 27.24 5.48 -5.46
CA SER A 35 28.00 5.11 -6.67
C SER A 35 27.16 5.30 -7.95
N ALA A 36 27.68 4.95 -9.14
CA ALA A 36 26.92 5.05 -10.38
C ALA A 36 25.70 4.12 -10.38
N GLY A 37 24.50 4.70 -10.21
CA GLY A 37 23.23 3.96 -10.21
C GLY A 37 22.74 3.47 -8.83
N LEU A 38 23.54 3.60 -7.77
CA LEU A 38 23.15 3.19 -6.42
C LEU A 38 22.74 4.40 -5.55
N TRP A 39 21.46 4.43 -5.18
CA TRP A 39 20.87 5.42 -4.28
C TRP A 39 20.50 4.76 -2.95
N VAL A 40 20.87 5.41 -1.84
CA VAL A 40 20.64 4.89 -0.49
C VAL A 40 19.96 5.96 0.35
N THR A 41 19.08 5.54 1.25
CA THR A 41 18.53 6.45 2.26
C THR A 41 19.62 6.74 3.29
N PRO A 42 20.02 8.01 3.50
CA PRO A 42 20.93 8.35 4.57
C PRO A 42 20.29 7.94 5.91
N VAL A 43 21.09 7.33 6.79
CA VAL A 43 20.64 6.95 8.14
C VAL A 43 20.45 8.23 8.95
N GLY A 44 19.20 8.66 9.09
CA GLY A 44 18.83 9.77 9.97
C GLY A 44 18.41 9.27 11.34
N ILE A 45 19.08 9.75 12.40
CA ILE A 45 18.55 9.64 13.77
C ILE A 45 17.41 10.66 13.86
N LEU A 46 16.18 10.16 14.02
CA LEU A 46 15.01 11.02 14.24
C LEU A 46 15.04 11.51 15.69
N GLN A 47 15.70 12.63 15.97
CA GLN A 47 15.40 13.39 17.20
C GLN A 47 14.10 14.16 16.96
N SER A 48 12.98 13.56 17.34
CA SER A 48 11.68 14.24 17.35
C SER A 48 11.63 15.23 18.53
N TRP A 49 11.75 16.51 18.23
CA TRP A 49 11.15 17.53 19.09
C TRP A 49 9.68 17.63 18.72
N TRP A 50 8.80 17.24 19.64
CA TRP A 50 7.36 17.40 19.47
C TRP A 50 7.02 18.89 19.46
N SER A 51 6.64 19.43 18.30
CA SER A 51 5.73 20.57 18.26
C SER A 51 4.52 20.19 17.44
N SER A 52 3.41 19.97 18.15
CA SER A 52 2.10 19.69 17.61
C SER A 52 1.69 20.78 16.63
N SER A 53 1.56 20.46 15.34
CA SER A 53 0.87 21.32 14.38
C SER A 53 0.35 20.46 13.23
N SER A 54 -0.96 20.26 13.24
CA SER A 54 -1.76 19.63 12.20
C SER A 54 -1.45 20.22 10.83
N ILE A 55 -1.06 19.38 9.86
CA ILE A 55 -0.95 19.80 8.45
C ILE A 55 -2.37 19.83 7.88
N LEU A 56 -2.99 21.01 7.94
CA LEU A 56 -4.10 21.38 7.07
C LEU A 56 -3.50 21.86 5.75
N VAL A 57 -3.84 21.19 4.64
CA VAL A 57 -3.45 21.62 3.30
C VAL A 57 -4.27 22.86 2.93
N SER A 58 -3.71 24.05 3.15
CA SER A 58 -4.17 25.28 2.53
C SER A 58 -3.13 25.76 1.51
N CYS A 59 -3.59 25.96 0.27
CA CYS A 59 -2.82 26.56 -0.83
C CYS A 59 -2.59 28.07 -0.53
N PRO A 60 -1.51 28.69 -1.03
CA PRO A 60 -0.73 29.65 -0.27
C PRO A 60 -1.21 31.10 -0.42
N SER A 61 -1.37 31.78 0.71
CA SER A 61 -1.03 33.20 0.81
C SER A 61 -0.02 33.37 1.93
N LYS A 62 1.26 33.48 1.53
CA LYS A 62 2.40 33.95 2.35
C LYS A 62 2.48 33.36 3.78
N GLY A 63 2.73 32.06 3.89
CA GLY A 63 3.13 31.43 5.15
C GLY A 63 4.45 30.68 4.98
N VAL A 64 5.50 31.11 5.68
CA VAL A 64 6.78 30.38 5.75
C VAL A 64 6.53 29.09 6.51
N ILE A 65 6.54 27.95 5.80
CA ILE A 65 6.55 26.64 6.43
C ILE A 65 7.91 26.49 7.12
N ARG A 66 7.94 26.58 8.45
CA ARG A 66 9.10 26.11 9.22
C ARG A 66 9.09 24.59 9.16
N ALA A 67 9.77 24.04 8.15
CA ALA A 67 10.12 22.63 8.15
C ALA A 67 10.93 22.37 9.42
N ALA A 68 10.54 21.35 10.20
CA ALA A 68 11.44 20.77 11.19
C ALA A 68 12.76 20.52 10.46
N SER A 69 13.86 21.12 10.94
CA SER A 69 15.17 20.87 10.37
C SER A 69 15.49 19.41 10.62
N LEU A 70 15.24 18.58 9.62
CA LEU A 70 15.83 17.27 9.55
C LEU A 70 17.33 17.53 9.44
N VAL A 71 18.05 17.37 10.54
CA VAL A 71 19.52 17.39 10.51
C VAL A 71 19.91 16.15 9.71
N LEU A 72 20.08 16.33 8.41
CA LEU A 72 20.72 15.35 7.57
C LEU A 72 22.16 15.27 8.04
N VAL A 73 22.50 14.21 8.79
CA VAL A 73 23.89 13.86 9.00
C VAL A 73 24.47 13.64 7.61
N GLN A 74 25.39 14.51 7.21
CA GLN A 74 26.09 14.41 5.95
C GLN A 74 26.95 13.16 6.01
N ASP A 75 26.47 12.08 5.42
CA ASP A 75 27.26 10.85 5.28
C ASP A 75 28.49 11.20 4.42
N ALA A 76 29.69 10.93 4.93
CA ALA A 76 30.94 11.23 4.24
C ALA A 76 31.05 10.49 2.88
N SER A 77 30.27 9.42 2.70
CA SER A 77 30.17 8.66 1.45
C SER A 77 29.23 9.28 0.40
N CYS A 78 28.57 10.41 0.71
CA CYS A 78 27.54 10.98 -0.15
C CYS A 78 28.10 11.86 -1.27
N LEU A 79 28.03 11.37 -2.52
CA LEU A 79 28.50 12.10 -3.69
C LEU A 79 27.51 13.18 -4.15
N ALA A 80 26.21 12.91 -4.02
CA ALA A 80 25.15 13.84 -4.39
C ALA A 80 23.85 13.54 -3.63
N VAL A 81 23.15 14.60 -3.20
CA VAL A 81 21.83 14.52 -2.57
C VAL A 81 20.75 14.74 -3.62
N SER A 82 19.70 13.93 -3.58
CA SER A 82 18.50 14.10 -4.39
C SER A 82 17.25 13.84 -3.54
N TRP A 83 16.07 14.05 -4.12
CA TRP A 83 14.79 13.78 -3.49
C TRP A 83 14.07 12.64 -4.19
N GLU A 84 13.55 11.70 -3.41
CA GLU A 84 12.69 10.63 -3.88
C GLU A 84 11.25 10.93 -3.48
N LEU A 85 10.38 11.06 -4.48
CA LEU A 85 8.93 11.13 -4.31
C LEU A 85 8.35 9.72 -4.51
N ARG A 86 7.80 9.14 -3.44
CA ARG A 86 7.13 7.84 -3.48
C ARG A 86 5.64 8.01 -3.27
N GLN A 87 4.85 7.70 -4.29
CA GLN A 87 3.40 7.64 -4.21
C GLN A 87 2.95 6.18 -4.18
N THR A 88 2.17 5.82 -3.16
CA THR A 88 1.56 4.50 -3.02
C THR A 88 0.05 4.65 -3.03
N LEU A 89 -0.63 3.85 -3.85
CA LEU A 89 -2.08 3.73 -3.85
C LEU A 89 -2.44 2.27 -3.59
N THR A 90 -3.29 2.05 -2.59
CA THR A 90 -3.87 0.74 -2.27
C THR A 90 -5.36 0.82 -2.52
N VAL A 91 -5.92 -0.18 -3.21
CA VAL A 91 -7.34 -0.24 -3.56
C VAL A 91 -7.85 -1.66 -3.33
N VAL A 92 -9.03 -1.78 -2.76
CA VAL A 92 -9.71 -3.05 -2.53
C VAL A 92 -11.02 -3.04 -3.30
N PHE A 93 -11.15 -3.98 -4.24
CA PHE A 93 -12.37 -4.18 -5.02
C PHE A 93 -13.14 -5.39 -4.50
N ASP A 94 -14.47 -5.29 -4.51
CA ASP A 94 -15.34 -6.43 -4.26
C ASP A 94 -15.51 -7.28 -5.53
N PHE A 95 -15.06 -8.53 -5.46
CA PHE A 95 -15.13 -9.50 -6.54
C PHE A 95 -16.56 -10.02 -6.80
N PHE A 96 -17.51 -9.85 -5.86
CA PHE A 96 -18.87 -10.41 -5.95
C PHE A 96 -19.86 -9.58 -6.78
N SER A 97 -19.45 -8.40 -7.24
CA SER A 97 -20.31 -7.44 -7.95
C SER A 97 -20.84 -7.90 -9.32
N THR A 98 -20.31 -8.98 -9.91
CA THR A 98 -20.75 -9.45 -11.26
C THR A 98 -21.88 -10.48 -11.25
N GLY A 99 -22.43 -10.86 -10.09
CA GLY A 99 -23.62 -11.72 -10.00
C GLY A 99 -23.44 -13.18 -10.46
N GLN A 100 -22.27 -13.56 -11.02
CA GLN A 100 -21.99 -14.91 -11.52
C GLN A 100 -21.22 -15.81 -10.54
N GLY A 101 -20.90 -15.33 -9.33
CA GLY A 101 -20.14 -16.10 -8.33
C GLY A 101 -18.69 -16.46 -8.75
N LYS A 102 -18.20 -15.95 -9.89
CA LYS A 102 -16.85 -16.18 -10.40
C LYS A 102 -15.92 -15.07 -9.94
N LYS A 103 -14.76 -15.43 -9.37
CA LYS A 103 -13.73 -14.50 -8.88
C LYS A 103 -12.81 -13.98 -10.00
N ASP A 104 -13.36 -13.81 -11.20
CA ASP A 104 -12.61 -13.41 -12.40
C ASP A 104 -12.41 -11.90 -12.40
N TRP A 105 -11.19 -11.44 -12.64
CA TRP A 105 -10.90 -10.02 -12.75
C TRP A 105 -10.01 -9.67 -13.94
N SER A 106 -10.07 -8.40 -14.32
CA SER A 106 -9.18 -7.84 -15.32
C SER A 106 -8.89 -6.38 -15.01
N LEU A 107 -7.79 -5.85 -15.56
CA LEU A 107 -7.49 -4.41 -15.43
C LEU A 107 -8.66 -3.55 -15.93
N PHE A 108 -9.27 -3.95 -17.04
CA PHE A 108 -10.44 -3.26 -17.56
C PHE A 108 -11.65 -3.33 -16.60
N LYS A 109 -11.95 -4.48 -16.00
CA LYS A 109 -13.06 -4.60 -15.04
C LYS A 109 -12.82 -3.76 -13.77
N MET A 110 -11.59 -3.74 -13.26
CA MET A 110 -11.24 -3.01 -12.04
C MET A 110 -11.12 -1.49 -12.27
N PHE A 111 -10.46 -1.08 -13.33
CA PHE A 111 -10.07 0.33 -13.56
C PHE A 111 -10.80 0.99 -14.74
N SER A 112 -11.64 0.26 -15.48
CA SER A 112 -12.26 0.71 -16.75
C SER A 112 -11.28 1.21 -17.79
N ARG A 113 -10.02 0.76 -17.68
CA ARG A 113 -8.92 1.13 -18.56
C ARG A 113 -7.99 -0.05 -18.74
N THR A 114 -7.40 -0.12 -19.92
CA THR A 114 -6.28 -0.99 -20.23
C THR A 114 -5.02 -0.14 -20.30
N LEU A 115 -3.85 -0.76 -20.15
CA LEU A 115 -2.58 -0.06 -20.30
C LEU A 115 -2.30 0.06 -21.79
N THR A 116 -2.16 1.27 -22.33
CA THR A 116 -1.90 1.48 -23.78
C THR A 116 -0.45 1.82 -24.04
N ASP A 117 0.14 2.63 -23.17
CA ASP A 117 1.45 3.25 -23.39
C ASP A 117 2.36 3.09 -22.18
N THR A 118 3.66 3.13 -22.42
CA THR A 118 4.71 3.12 -21.41
C THR A 118 5.00 4.57 -20.97
N CYS A 119 5.39 4.81 -19.70
CA CYS A 119 5.86 6.17 -19.32
C CYS A 119 7.33 6.28 -19.78
N PRO A 120 7.64 7.18 -20.73
CA PRO A 120 8.95 7.24 -21.38
C PRO A 120 10.09 7.67 -20.44
N LEU A 121 9.74 8.27 -19.30
CA LEU A 121 10.68 8.70 -18.28
C LEU A 121 10.97 7.60 -17.25
N ALA A 122 10.28 6.47 -17.30
CA ALA A 122 10.41 5.42 -16.31
C ALA A 122 11.59 4.50 -16.64
N SER A 123 12.56 4.41 -15.73
CA SER A 123 13.66 3.43 -15.84
C SER A 123 13.19 1.98 -15.65
N GLN A 124 12.05 1.79 -14.97
CA GLN A 124 11.42 0.49 -14.74
C GLN A 124 9.90 0.65 -14.64
N SER A 125 9.14 -0.25 -15.25
CA SER A 125 7.69 -0.29 -15.12
C SER A 125 7.17 -1.71 -15.24
N LYS A 126 6.78 -2.32 -14.12
CA LYS A 126 6.40 -3.74 -14.04
C LYS A 126 5.06 -3.92 -13.35
N VAL A 127 4.26 -4.85 -13.84
CA VAL A 127 3.03 -5.32 -13.17
C VAL A 127 3.29 -6.70 -12.59
N TYR A 128 3.00 -6.87 -11.30
CA TYR A 128 3.11 -8.14 -10.60
C TYR A 128 1.71 -8.65 -10.27
N VAL A 129 1.43 -9.89 -10.67
CA VAL A 129 0.16 -10.57 -10.38
C VAL A 129 0.45 -11.81 -9.56
N ASP A 130 -0.16 -11.91 -8.38
CA ASP A 130 -0.01 -13.09 -7.52
C ASP A 130 -0.75 -14.29 -8.16
N ILE A 131 0.02 -15.33 -8.48
CA ILE A 131 -0.44 -16.61 -9.04
C ILE A 131 -0.12 -17.78 -8.09
N SER A 132 0.13 -17.48 -6.82
CA SER A 132 0.50 -18.48 -5.82
C SER A 132 -0.60 -19.54 -5.68
N PRO A 133 -0.26 -20.83 -5.81
CA PRO A 133 -1.25 -21.89 -5.70
C PRO A 133 -1.76 -22.00 -4.26
N LYS A 134 -3.07 -21.88 -4.07
CA LYS A 134 -3.73 -22.28 -2.83
C LYS A 134 -4.14 -23.74 -3.00
N ASN A 135 -3.55 -24.65 -2.22
CA ASN A 135 -3.78 -26.11 -2.29
C ASN A 135 -3.52 -26.73 -3.69
N LYS A 136 -3.98 -27.97 -3.93
CA LYS A 136 -3.80 -28.78 -5.17
C LYS A 136 -4.38 -28.13 -6.45
N GLU A 137 -4.72 -26.84 -6.43
CA GLU A 137 -5.43 -26.11 -7.49
C GLU A 137 -4.49 -25.22 -8.35
N LYS A 138 -3.28 -25.69 -8.67
CA LYS A 138 -2.47 -25.03 -9.74
C LYS A 138 -3.19 -25.01 -11.09
N GLU A 139 -4.17 -25.89 -11.30
CA GLU A 139 -4.78 -26.14 -12.61
C GLU A 139 -6.06 -25.33 -12.91
N LEU A 140 -6.58 -24.58 -11.93
CA LEU A 140 -7.85 -23.85 -12.06
C LEU A 140 -7.68 -22.36 -12.40
N LEU A 141 -6.47 -21.82 -12.34
CA LEU A 141 -6.17 -20.40 -12.57
C LEU A 141 -5.54 -20.19 -13.93
N GLU A 142 -6.17 -19.36 -14.77
CA GLU A 142 -5.67 -18.98 -16.08
C GLU A 142 -5.36 -17.48 -16.10
N VAL A 143 -4.14 -17.13 -16.51
CA VAL A 143 -3.72 -15.73 -16.67
C VAL A 143 -3.52 -15.42 -18.14
N SER A 144 -4.11 -14.32 -18.59
CA SER A 144 -4.03 -13.87 -19.98
C SER A 144 -3.71 -12.38 -20.05
N PRO A 145 -2.77 -11.92 -20.91
CA PRO A 145 -1.88 -12.71 -21.75
C PRO A 145 -0.80 -13.47 -20.94
N PRO A 146 -0.04 -14.41 -21.54
CA PRO A 146 1.07 -15.08 -20.87
C PRO A 146 2.07 -14.07 -20.27
N PRO A 147 2.59 -14.35 -19.06
CA PRO A 147 3.52 -13.43 -18.40
C PRO A 147 4.88 -13.36 -19.12
N THR A 148 5.54 -12.20 -19.05
CA THR A 148 6.90 -12.01 -19.58
C THR A 148 7.91 -12.86 -18.82
N SER A 149 7.73 -12.97 -17.50
CA SER A 149 8.52 -13.83 -16.62
C SER A 149 7.75 -14.17 -15.34
N VAL A 150 8.27 -15.14 -14.59
CA VAL A 150 7.74 -15.54 -13.28
C VAL A 150 8.78 -15.22 -12.21
N HIS A 151 8.34 -14.60 -11.12
CA HIS A 151 9.19 -14.22 -10.00
C HIS A 151 8.69 -14.86 -8.70
N GLU A 152 9.56 -15.59 -8.01
CA GLU A 152 9.25 -16.16 -6.70
C GLU A 152 9.84 -15.29 -5.59
N ALA A 153 9.03 -15.00 -4.57
CA ALA A 153 9.44 -14.22 -3.40
C ALA A 153 8.88 -14.83 -2.12
N VAL A 154 9.60 -14.67 -1.01
CA VAL A 154 9.06 -15.00 0.31
C VAL A 154 8.46 -13.74 0.92
N VAL A 155 7.14 -13.71 1.08
CA VAL A 155 6.41 -12.59 1.65
C VAL A 155 5.80 -13.03 2.96
N GLN A 156 6.24 -12.42 4.07
CA GLN A 156 5.73 -12.71 5.42
C GLN A 156 5.83 -14.20 5.82
N GLY A 157 6.85 -14.91 5.32
CA GLY A 157 7.09 -16.34 5.60
C GLY A 157 6.50 -17.28 4.55
N ASP A 158 5.55 -16.82 3.74
CA ASP A 158 4.94 -17.61 2.68
C ASP A 158 5.70 -17.47 1.36
N LYS A 159 5.88 -18.58 0.65
CA LYS A 159 6.35 -18.56 -0.74
C LYS A 159 5.23 -18.05 -1.64
N LYS A 160 5.49 -16.95 -2.34
CA LYS A 160 4.61 -16.35 -3.32
C LYS A 160 5.22 -16.44 -4.72
N THR A 161 4.39 -16.77 -5.69
CA THR A 161 4.77 -16.81 -7.11
C THR A 161 4.03 -15.70 -7.84
N TYR A 162 4.76 -14.80 -8.48
CA TYR A 162 4.21 -13.65 -9.21
C TYR A 162 4.44 -13.80 -10.71
N ALA A 163 3.37 -13.63 -11.50
CA ALA A 163 3.45 -13.35 -12.92
C ALA A 163 3.89 -11.91 -13.13
N VAL A 164 4.94 -11.69 -13.91
CA VAL A 164 5.55 -10.37 -14.14
C VAL A 164 5.33 -9.94 -15.59
N TYR A 165 4.80 -8.74 -15.76
CA TYR A 165 4.68 -8.07 -17.05
C TYR A 165 5.57 -6.83 -17.06
N ASP A 166 6.59 -6.83 -17.90
CA ASP A 166 7.49 -5.67 -18.05
C ASP A 166 6.94 -4.73 -19.13
N LEU A 167 6.38 -3.60 -18.72
CA LEU A 167 5.76 -2.66 -19.64
C LEU A 167 6.80 -2.02 -20.57
N LEU A 168 8.09 -2.01 -20.23
CA LEU A 168 9.12 -1.49 -21.14
C LEU A 168 9.44 -2.48 -22.28
N SER A 169 8.96 -3.73 -22.19
CA SER A 169 9.18 -4.71 -23.26
C SER A 169 8.27 -4.44 -24.48
N PRO A 170 8.83 -4.26 -25.69
CA PRO A 170 8.05 -3.92 -26.88
C PRO A 170 7.04 -5.01 -27.29
N SER A 171 7.33 -6.27 -26.94
CA SER A 171 6.53 -7.43 -27.31
C SER A 171 5.12 -7.41 -26.73
N LEU A 172 4.89 -6.77 -25.58
CA LEU A 172 3.57 -6.72 -24.93
C LEU A 172 2.57 -5.83 -25.68
N PHE A 173 3.03 -4.76 -26.34
CA PHE A 173 2.16 -3.79 -27.01
C PHE A 173 2.05 -4.04 -28.53
N ASN A 174 3.00 -4.76 -29.12
CA ASN A 174 3.02 -5.05 -30.56
C ASN A 174 1.80 -5.87 -31.03
N THR A 175 1.27 -6.77 -30.20
CA THR A 175 0.17 -7.66 -30.61
C THR A 175 -1.22 -7.03 -30.42
N SER A 176 -1.47 -6.35 -29.30
CA SER A 176 -2.83 -5.93 -28.91
C SER A 176 -3.02 -4.43 -28.75
N ARG A 177 -1.98 -3.60 -28.96
CA ARG A 177 -1.94 -2.14 -28.72
C ARG A 177 -2.34 -1.69 -27.30
N SER A 178 -2.78 -2.62 -26.46
CA SER A 178 -3.12 -2.41 -25.07
C SER A 178 -2.97 -3.72 -24.29
N LEU A 179 -2.49 -3.61 -23.06
CA LEU A 179 -2.34 -4.70 -22.12
C LEU A 179 -3.53 -4.70 -21.15
N ASN A 180 -4.32 -5.76 -21.20
CA ASN A 180 -5.40 -6.03 -20.25
C ASN A 180 -5.12 -7.36 -19.56
N VAL A 181 -4.42 -7.31 -18.42
CA VAL A 181 -4.16 -8.50 -17.63
C VAL A 181 -5.47 -9.02 -17.06
N GLN A 182 -5.72 -10.31 -17.28
CA GLN A 182 -6.94 -11.02 -16.91
C GLN A 182 -6.56 -12.25 -16.09
N LEU A 183 -7.28 -12.44 -15.00
CA LEU A 183 -7.23 -13.63 -14.17
C LEU A 183 -8.60 -14.31 -14.23
N LYS A 184 -8.65 -15.53 -14.77
CA LYS A 184 -9.88 -16.32 -14.91
C LYS A 184 -9.78 -17.61 -14.13
N TRP A 185 -10.85 -17.96 -13.44
CA TRP A 185 -11.01 -19.21 -12.71
C TRP A 185 -11.84 -20.18 -13.54
N LYS A 186 -11.32 -21.38 -13.78
CA LYS A 186 -12.02 -22.42 -14.56
C LYS A 186 -13.27 -22.92 -13.87
N ARG A 187 -13.33 -22.86 -12.54
CA ARG A 187 -14.50 -23.27 -11.73
C ARG A 187 -14.84 -22.19 -10.71
N PRO A 188 -16.13 -21.95 -10.43
CA PRO A 188 -16.52 -21.14 -9.28
C PRO A 188 -15.96 -21.84 -8.03
N GLN A 189 -15.12 -21.13 -7.30
CA GLN A 189 -14.57 -21.64 -6.05
C GLN A 189 -15.66 -21.51 -4.99
N ASP A 190 -15.95 -22.59 -4.26
CA ASP A 190 -16.69 -22.48 -3.00
C ASP A 190 -16.02 -21.42 -2.12
N SER A 191 -16.79 -20.75 -1.26
CA SER A 191 -16.34 -19.67 -0.41
C SER A 191 -15.23 -20.13 0.54
N SER A 192 -13.99 -20.24 0.02
CA SER A 192 -12.80 -20.47 0.82
C SER A 192 -12.73 -19.33 1.80
N GLU A 193 -12.77 -19.70 3.08
CA GLU A 193 -12.57 -18.80 4.20
C GLU A 193 -11.30 -17.99 3.94
N MET A 194 -11.44 -16.66 3.89
CA MET A 194 -10.29 -15.80 3.67
C MET A 194 -9.38 -15.94 4.89
N PRO A 195 -8.09 -16.30 4.71
CA PRO A 195 -7.19 -16.40 5.84
C PRO A 195 -7.09 -15.05 6.54
N ILE A 196 -7.15 -15.06 7.86
CA ILE A 196 -6.96 -13.88 8.68
C ILE A 196 -5.56 -13.32 8.37
N PRO A 197 -5.44 -12.02 8.04
CA PRO A 197 -4.14 -11.46 7.67
C PRO A 197 -3.20 -11.42 8.88
N THR A 198 -1.91 -11.49 8.58
CA THR A 198 -0.82 -11.57 9.56
C THR A 198 -0.84 -10.43 10.59
N LEU A 199 -1.21 -9.23 10.14
CA LEU A 199 -1.47 -8.08 10.99
C LEU A 199 -2.90 -7.64 10.72
N HIS A 200 -3.73 -7.62 11.76
CA HIS A 200 -5.07 -7.06 11.69
C HIS A 200 -5.37 -6.24 12.93
N ALA A 201 -6.30 -5.30 12.78
CA ALA A 201 -6.77 -4.49 13.87
C ALA A 201 -8.29 -4.43 13.85
N GLN A 202 -8.88 -4.32 15.03
CA GLN A 202 -10.29 -4.05 15.21
C GLN A 202 -10.46 -2.86 16.14
N ARG A 203 -11.50 -2.06 15.87
CA ARG A 203 -11.85 -0.89 16.66
C ARG A 203 -13.33 -0.95 16.96
N TYR A 204 -13.68 -0.76 18.22
CA TYR A 204 -15.07 -0.68 18.66
C TYR A 204 -15.21 0.33 19.80
N VAL A 205 -16.44 0.77 20.01
CA VAL A 205 -16.80 1.63 21.13
C VAL A 205 -17.49 0.75 22.17
N ALA A 206 -17.11 0.92 23.42
CA ALA A 206 -17.70 0.23 24.56
C ALA A 206 -18.21 1.24 25.60
N GLY A 207 -19.06 0.78 26.52
CA GLY A 207 -19.62 1.62 27.57
C GLY A 207 -20.68 2.63 27.11
N PHE A 208 -21.10 3.52 28.01
CA PHE A 208 -22.23 4.43 27.77
C PHE A 208 -22.01 5.83 28.37
N GLY A 209 -22.52 6.84 27.67
CA GLY A 209 -22.43 8.24 28.13
C GLY A 209 -21.01 8.79 28.15
N LEU A 210 -20.82 9.91 28.86
CA LEU A 210 -19.55 10.64 28.89
C LEU A 210 -18.56 10.13 29.95
N GLN A 211 -18.99 9.27 30.88
CA GLN A 211 -18.15 8.82 31.99
C GLN A 211 -17.54 7.43 31.78
N THR A 212 -18.27 6.51 31.14
CA THR A 212 -17.81 5.12 30.93
C THR A 212 -17.64 4.78 29.46
N GLY A 213 -17.78 5.75 28.56
CA GLY A 213 -17.53 5.56 27.13
C GLY A 213 -16.05 5.33 26.84
N GLU A 214 -15.76 4.21 26.19
CA GLU A 214 -14.41 3.75 25.88
C GLU A 214 -14.26 3.51 24.37
N ILE A 215 -13.09 3.81 23.84
CA ILE A 215 -12.71 3.45 22.47
C ILE A 215 -11.62 2.39 22.59
N CYS A 216 -11.93 1.18 22.13
CA CYS A 216 -11.01 0.05 22.19
C CYS A 216 -10.45 -0.22 20.79
N THR A 217 -9.13 -0.14 20.67
CA THR A 217 -8.40 -0.54 19.45
C THR A 217 -7.50 -1.72 19.77
N LEU A 218 -7.78 -2.86 19.17
CA LEU A 218 -7.04 -4.11 19.36
C LEU A 218 -6.22 -4.39 18.10
N ILE A 219 -4.93 -4.65 18.28
CA ILE A 219 -3.99 -4.97 17.20
C ILE A 219 -3.44 -6.37 17.44
N TYR A 220 -3.56 -7.23 16.42
CA TYR A 220 -3.13 -8.62 16.47
C TYR A 220 -2.01 -8.86 15.47
N ASN A 221 -0.93 -9.48 15.95
CA ASN A 221 0.13 -10.03 15.12
C ASN A 221 0.06 -11.56 15.20
N THR A 222 -0.39 -12.20 14.13
CA THR A 222 -0.49 -13.66 14.02
C THR A 222 0.74 -14.30 13.40
N HIS A 223 1.82 -13.54 13.14
CA HIS A 223 3.06 -14.11 12.63
C HIS A 223 3.75 -14.98 13.68
N PRO A 224 4.21 -16.20 13.33
CA PRO A 224 4.71 -17.15 14.32
C PRO A 224 6.01 -16.70 15.02
N TYR A 225 6.93 -16.04 14.32
CA TYR A 225 8.27 -15.73 14.85
C TYR A 225 8.73 -14.27 14.74
N ARG A 226 7.93 -13.37 14.13
CA ARG A 226 8.38 -12.02 13.77
C ARG A 226 7.53 -10.97 14.49
N ALA A 227 8.20 -10.07 15.19
CA ALA A 227 7.59 -8.84 15.68
C ALA A 227 7.63 -7.77 14.58
N PHE A 228 6.53 -7.03 14.43
CA PHE A 228 6.45 -5.90 13.51
C PHE A 228 6.41 -4.58 14.30
N PRO A 229 7.25 -3.60 13.97
CA PRO A 229 7.09 -2.24 14.49
C PRO A 229 5.82 -1.63 13.88
N VAL A 230 4.92 -1.14 14.73
CA VAL A 230 3.65 -0.53 14.32
C VAL A 230 3.56 0.88 14.90
N ILE A 231 3.14 1.84 14.07
CA ILE A 231 2.76 3.17 14.51
C ILE A 231 1.24 3.24 14.42
N LEU A 232 0.57 3.44 15.56
CA LEU A 232 -0.87 3.61 15.60
C LEU A 232 -1.21 5.10 15.53
N LEU A 233 -2.07 5.44 14.57
CA LEU A 233 -2.69 6.77 14.45
C LEU A 233 -4.19 6.60 14.59
N GLU A 234 -4.77 7.23 15.63
CA GLU A 234 -6.21 7.23 15.86
C GLU A 234 -6.82 8.55 15.40
N THR A 235 -7.81 8.46 14.51
CA THR A 235 -8.63 9.60 14.09
C THR A 235 -9.90 9.64 14.94
N VAL A 236 -10.03 10.70 15.73
CA VAL A 236 -11.13 10.84 16.68
C VAL A 236 -12.09 11.92 16.17
N PRO A 237 -13.41 11.64 16.12
CA PRO A 237 -14.41 12.65 15.79
C PRO A 237 -14.26 13.90 16.67
N TRP A 238 -14.41 15.07 16.05
CA TRP A 238 -14.17 16.37 16.69
C TRP A 238 -15.04 16.65 17.93
N TYR A 239 -16.19 16.00 18.04
CA TYR A 239 -17.12 16.14 19.17
C TYR A 239 -16.77 15.23 20.36
N LEU A 240 -15.85 14.28 20.21
CA LEU A 240 -15.39 13.43 21.30
C LEU A 240 -14.17 14.06 21.98
N ARG A 241 -14.30 14.29 23.29
CA ARG A 241 -13.19 14.75 24.12
C ARG A 241 -12.50 13.56 24.75
N LEU A 242 -11.30 13.23 24.27
CA LEU A 242 -10.45 12.22 24.89
C LEU A 242 -9.53 12.85 25.92
N TYR A 243 -9.32 12.12 27.01
CA TYR A 243 -8.39 12.49 28.05
C TYR A 243 -7.18 11.56 27.98
N VAL A 244 -5.98 12.11 27.71
CA VAL A 244 -4.77 11.30 27.59
C VAL A 244 -4.47 10.51 28.87
N HIS A 245 -4.87 11.02 30.04
CA HIS A 245 -4.70 10.32 31.32
C HIS A 245 -5.56 9.05 31.46
N THR A 246 -6.55 8.84 30.58
CA THR A 246 -7.36 7.60 30.54
C THR A 246 -6.83 6.60 29.52
N LEU A 247 -5.70 6.90 28.85
CA LEU A 247 -5.08 5.97 27.90
C LEU A 247 -4.47 4.79 28.65
N THR A 248 -5.02 3.60 28.39
CA THR A 248 -4.46 2.33 28.86
C THR A 248 -3.88 1.57 27.67
N ILE A 249 -2.66 1.07 27.82
CA ILE A 249 -1.99 0.27 26.78
C ILE A 249 -1.73 -1.10 27.36
N ILE A 250 -2.38 -2.12 26.82
CA ILE A 250 -2.21 -3.50 27.27
C ILE A 250 -1.46 -4.28 26.19
N THR A 251 -0.32 -4.87 26.53
CA THR A 251 0.46 -5.73 25.63
C THR A 251 0.63 -7.10 26.25
N LYS A 252 0.13 -8.14 25.58
CA LYS A 252 0.15 -9.53 26.07
C LYS A 252 -0.37 -9.66 27.52
N GLY A 253 -1.42 -8.92 27.85
CA GLY A 253 -2.04 -8.90 29.19
C GLY A 253 -1.31 -8.05 30.23
N LYS A 254 -0.20 -7.40 29.89
CA LYS A 254 0.53 -6.49 30.78
C LYS A 254 0.23 -5.03 30.43
N GLU A 255 -0.14 -4.24 31.44
CA GLU A 255 -0.33 -2.80 31.29
C GLU A 255 1.02 -2.08 31.15
N ASN A 256 1.12 -1.22 30.14
CA ASN A 256 2.25 -0.36 29.88
C ASN A 256 1.82 1.09 30.09
N LYS A 257 2.58 1.83 30.89
CA LYS A 257 2.38 3.27 31.02
C LYS A 257 3.02 3.99 29.84
N PRO A 258 2.33 4.92 29.18
CA PRO A 258 2.96 5.77 28.19
C PRO A 258 4.10 6.57 28.86
N SER A 259 5.27 6.54 28.23
CA SER A 259 6.47 7.28 28.63
C SER A 259 6.35 8.77 28.34
#